data_AF-A0A3B8Q3N4-F1
#
_entry.id   AF-A0A3B8Q3N4-F1
#
_cell.length_a   1.000
_cell.length_b   1.000
_cell.length_c   1.000
_cell.angle_alpha   90.00
_cell.angle_beta   90.00
_cell.angle_gamma   90.00
#
_symmetry.space_group_name_H-M   'P 1'
#
loop_
_entity.id
_entity.type
_entity.pdbx_description
1 polymer ?
#
loop_
_entity_poly.entity_id
_entity_poly.type
_entity_poly.pdbx_seq_one_letter_code
_entity_poly.pdbx_strand_id
1 'polypeptide(L)'
;MRVCRDCRFYRPSRPLTQLLARDLGLEDRTVLSEMAKMMEDERQKQDAEAKLIPSIRRAGTDRWDVRPSMSDYCVAEEDSFVVPGIRNGGGNCGTFELHEKEEKDSGSCENCVHRVQPSGPAIDARAESFFASTARANIASGQDGGSGSRGIDDVRETAGARKSFEAKQAYYAGKLTFQPPAYLPYCRMYSTRTDFVPCVVQNPHDRCPDWAPITG
;
A
#
# COMPACT_ATOMS: atom_id res chain seq x y z
N MET A 1 24.80 9.74 19.43
CA MET A 1 24.63 8.96 18.18
C MET A 1 23.21 9.20 17.68
N ARG A 2 23.02 9.82 16.51
CA ARG A 2 21.67 9.96 15.93
C ARG A 2 21.19 8.56 15.55
N VAL A 3 19.99 8.21 16.01
CA VAL A 3 19.37 6.92 15.70
C VAL A 3 18.99 6.96 14.22
N CYS A 4 19.41 5.96 13.46
CA CYS A 4 19.15 5.88 12.02
C CYS A 4 17.66 6.00 11.66
N ARG A 5 16.75 5.75 12.61
CA ARG A 5 15.30 5.94 12.47
C ARG A 5 14.90 7.37 12.10
N ASP A 6 15.67 8.37 12.54
CA ASP A 6 15.42 9.78 12.22
C ASP A 6 16.17 10.21 10.94
N CYS A 7 16.92 9.30 10.32
CA CYS A 7 17.63 9.56 9.08
C CYS A 7 16.63 9.60 7.92
N ARG A 8 16.67 10.66 7.10
CA ARG A 8 15.81 10.79 5.93
C ARG A 8 15.99 9.68 4.88
N PHE A 9 17.13 9.00 4.88
CA PHE A 9 17.45 7.93 3.94
C PHE A 9 17.02 6.56 4.45
N TYR A 10 16.68 6.47 5.74
CA TYR A 10 16.14 5.25 6.33
C TYR A 10 14.72 5.00 5.82
N ARG A 11 14.47 3.75 5.47
CA ARG A 11 13.19 3.22 5.01
C ARG A 11 12.84 2.08 5.95
N PRO A 12 11.89 2.29 6.88
CA PRO A 12 11.44 1.20 7.73
C PRO A 12 10.69 0.19 6.86
N SER A 13 10.91 -1.09 7.13
CA SER A 13 10.10 -2.16 6.56
C SER A 13 8.62 -1.89 6.81
N ARG A 14 7.83 -1.88 5.74
CA ARG A 14 6.38 -1.70 5.77
C ARG A 14 5.77 -2.77 4.88
N PRO A 15 5.28 -3.87 5.47
CA PRO A 15 4.63 -4.93 4.71
C PRO A 15 3.48 -4.34 3.88
N LEU A 16 3.45 -4.67 2.59
CA LEU A 16 2.44 -4.15 1.66
C LEU A 16 1.05 -4.62 2.09
N THR A 17 0.93 -5.81 2.68
CA THR A 17 -0.33 -6.30 3.24
C THR A 17 -0.92 -5.37 4.29
N GLN A 18 -0.08 -4.79 5.17
CA GLN A 18 -0.55 -3.85 6.19
C GLN A 18 -1.08 -2.56 5.57
N LEU A 19 -0.41 -2.08 4.51
CA LEU A 19 -0.84 -0.88 3.78
C LEU A 19 -2.14 -1.14 2.99
N LEU A 20 -2.26 -2.30 2.35
CA LEU A 20 -3.47 -2.70 1.64
C LEU A 20 -4.65 -2.92 2.60
N ALA A 21 -4.41 -3.53 3.77
CA ALA A 21 -5.42 -3.73 4.80
C ALA A 21 -5.97 -2.38 5.32
N ARG A 22 -5.10 -1.38 5.49
CA ARG A 22 -5.50 -0.02 5.88
C ARG A 22 -6.42 0.61 4.83
N ASP A 23 -6.07 0.50 3.55
CA ASP A 23 -6.79 1.20 2.48
C ASP A 23 -8.09 0.48 2.07
N LEU A 24 -8.16 -0.86 2.14
CA LEU A 24 -9.33 -1.63 1.69
C LEU A 24 -10.31 -1.97 2.81
N GLY A 25 -9.86 -1.93 4.06
CA GLY A 25 -10.59 -2.47 5.21
C GLY A 25 -10.56 -3.99 5.27
N LEU A 26 -10.82 -4.54 6.46
CA LEU A 26 -10.72 -5.98 6.76
C LEU A 26 -12.07 -6.62 7.11
N GLU A 27 -13.17 -6.01 6.73
CA GLU A 27 -14.51 -6.47 7.11
C GLU A 27 -14.99 -7.67 6.26
N ASP A 28 -14.45 -7.81 5.05
CA ASP A 28 -14.86 -8.84 4.09
C ASP A 28 -14.01 -10.12 4.20
N ARG A 29 -14.68 -11.28 4.29
CA ARG A 29 -14.02 -12.59 4.43
C ARG A 29 -13.16 -12.97 3.23
N THR A 30 -13.56 -12.59 2.02
CA THR A 30 -12.82 -12.85 0.78
C THR A 30 -11.53 -12.03 0.75
N VAL A 31 -11.60 -10.77 1.20
CA VAL A 31 -10.41 -9.92 1.37
C VAL A 31 -9.46 -10.52 2.42
N LEU A 32 -9.98 -10.95 3.58
CA LEU A 32 -9.18 -11.57 4.63
C LEU A 32 -8.45 -12.83 4.16
N SER A 33 -9.12 -13.69 3.38
CA SER A 33 -8.50 -14.92 2.88
C SER A 33 -7.32 -14.65 1.95
N GLU A 34 -7.42 -13.67 1.05
CA GLU A 34 -6.29 -13.29 0.19
C GLU A 34 -5.20 -12.56 0.97
N MET A 35 -5.55 -11.70 1.93
CA MET A 35 -4.58 -11.05 2.82
C MET A 35 -3.75 -12.08 3.59
N ALA A 36 -4.37 -13.15 4.09
CA ALA A 36 -3.66 -14.21 4.80
C ALA A 36 -2.59 -14.90 3.91
N LYS A 37 -2.89 -15.14 2.62
CA LYS A 37 -1.93 -15.70 1.67
C LYS A 37 -0.76 -14.73 1.42
N MET A 38 -1.06 -13.45 1.19
CA MET A 38 -0.04 -12.44 0.96
C MET A 38 0.85 -12.23 2.19
N MET A 39 0.29 -12.33 3.40
CA MET A 39 1.06 -12.25 4.65
C MET A 39 2.01 -13.43 4.81
N GLU A 40 1.60 -14.64 4.41
CA GLU A 40 2.49 -15.80 4.41
C GLU A 40 3.63 -15.63 3.38
N ASP A 41 3.34 -15.11 2.19
CA ASP A 41 4.37 -14.79 1.19
C ASP A 41 5.37 -13.74 1.72
N GLU A 42 4.87 -12.70 2.41
CA GLU A 42 5.72 -11.69 3.05
C GLU A 42 6.58 -12.28 4.18
N ARG A 43 6.03 -13.19 4.98
CA ARG A 43 6.78 -13.90 6.02
C ARG A 43 7.93 -14.71 5.43
N GLN A 44 7.68 -15.42 4.33
CA GLN A 44 8.71 -16.18 3.63
C GLN A 44 9.81 -15.27 3.05
N LYS A 45 9.43 -14.11 2.48
CA LYS A 45 10.40 -13.09 2.03
C LYS A 45 11.22 -12.54 3.19
N GLN A 46 10.57 -12.24 4.32
CA GLN A 46 11.24 -11.77 5.52
C GLN A 46 12.26 -12.79 6.04
N ASP A 47 11.88 -14.06 6.12
CA ASP A 47 12.77 -15.15 6.54
C ASP A 47 13.95 -15.34 5.56
N ALA A 48 13.71 -15.16 4.26
CA ALA A 48 14.76 -15.21 3.24
C ALA A 48 15.74 -14.06 3.39
N GLU A 49 15.27 -12.82 3.52
CA GLU A 49 16.11 -11.64 3.72
C GLU A 49 16.90 -11.72 5.06
N ALA A 50 16.26 -12.20 6.13
CA ALA A 50 16.91 -12.38 7.43
C ALA A 50 18.09 -13.38 7.35
N LYS A 51 18.00 -14.42 6.50
CA LYS A 51 19.10 -15.38 6.26
C LYS A 51 20.25 -14.78 5.47
N LEU A 52 20.02 -13.73 4.68
CA LEU A 52 21.06 -13.05 3.90
C LEU A 52 21.90 -12.08 4.75
N ILE A 53 21.32 -11.46 5.78
CA ILE A 53 22.01 -10.48 6.63
C ILE A 53 23.32 -11.03 7.25
N PRO A 54 23.36 -12.25 7.83
CA PRO A 54 24.62 -12.84 8.30
C PRO A 54 25.67 -13.02 7.20
N SER A 55 25.25 -13.37 5.98
CA SER A 55 26.15 -13.54 4.84
C SER A 55 26.75 -12.20 4.40
N ILE A 56 25.93 -11.14 4.32
CA ILE A 56 26.37 -9.76 4.04
C ILE A 56 27.41 -9.34 5.09
N ARG A 57 27.12 -9.56 6.38
CA ARG A 57 28.04 -9.25 7.48
C ARG A 57 29.36 -10.01 7.36
N ARG A 58 29.33 -11.31 7.04
CA ARG A 58 30.55 -12.13 6.88
C ARG A 58 31.39 -11.72 5.68
N ALA A 59 30.75 -11.24 4.61
CA ALA A 59 31.44 -10.69 3.44
C ALA A 59 32.09 -9.32 3.71
N GLY A 60 31.86 -8.71 4.88
CA GLY A 60 32.41 -7.40 5.24
C GLY A 60 31.80 -6.24 4.46
N THR A 61 30.67 -6.47 3.80
CA THR A 61 29.86 -5.43 3.14
C THR A 61 28.65 -5.08 4.01
N ASP A 62 28.04 -3.94 3.73
CA ASP A 62 26.78 -3.49 4.30
C ASP A 62 25.70 -3.31 3.23
N ARG A 63 25.99 -3.66 1.98
CA ARG A 63 25.11 -3.44 0.84
C ARG A 63 24.21 -4.65 0.59
N TRP A 64 22.97 -4.35 0.19
CA TRP A 64 22.12 -5.33 -0.48
C TRP A 64 22.38 -5.28 -1.99
N ASP A 65 22.42 -6.45 -2.63
CA ASP A 65 22.53 -6.55 -4.09
C ASP A 65 21.21 -6.20 -4.80
N VAL A 66 20.09 -6.37 -4.09
CA VAL A 66 18.74 -6.06 -4.56
C VAL A 66 17.99 -5.27 -3.51
N ARG A 67 16.99 -4.50 -3.91
CA ARG A 67 16.15 -3.74 -2.98
C ARG A 67 15.46 -4.69 -1.99
N PRO A 68 15.69 -4.55 -0.67
CA PRO A 68 14.97 -5.33 0.31
C PRO A 68 13.52 -4.86 0.40
N SER A 69 12.63 -5.82 0.58
CA SER A 69 11.17 -5.63 0.67
C SER A 69 10.65 -5.72 2.09
N MET A 70 11.29 -6.55 2.93
CA MET A 70 10.83 -6.89 4.28
C MET A 70 11.82 -6.50 5.38
N SER A 71 12.97 -5.95 5.01
CA SER A 71 14.02 -5.50 5.94
C SER A 71 14.19 -3.99 5.87
N ASP A 72 14.54 -3.40 7.00
CA ASP A 72 14.89 -1.98 7.05
C ASP A 72 16.16 -1.71 6.21
N TYR A 73 16.16 -0.61 5.48
CA TYR A 73 17.29 -0.22 4.65
C TYR A 73 17.51 1.28 4.64
N CYS A 74 18.73 1.69 4.30
CA CYS A 74 19.04 3.06 3.92
C CYS A 74 19.28 3.14 2.42
N VAL A 75 18.84 4.22 1.79
CA VAL A 75 19.05 4.47 0.36
C VAL A 75 19.45 5.93 0.14
N ALA A 76 20.62 6.19 -0.45
CA ALA A 76 21.06 7.55 -0.82
C ALA A 76 20.79 7.85 -2.30
N GLU A 77 21.01 6.84 -3.15
CA GLU A 77 20.81 6.82 -4.60
C GLU A 77 19.96 5.60 -4.97
N GLU A 78 19.23 5.62 -6.08
CA GLU A 78 18.21 4.61 -6.42
C GLU A 78 18.70 3.14 -6.41
N ASP A 79 20.00 2.91 -6.60
CA ASP A 79 20.62 1.58 -6.65
C ASP A 79 21.55 1.27 -5.45
N SER A 80 21.55 2.10 -4.41
CA SER A 80 22.43 1.92 -3.23
C SER A 80 21.66 1.59 -1.96
N PHE A 81 21.37 0.29 -1.76
CA PHE A 81 20.65 -0.17 -0.58
C PHE A 81 21.63 -0.67 0.49
N VAL A 82 21.51 -0.13 1.71
CA VAL A 82 22.43 -0.44 2.81
C VAL A 82 21.68 -0.98 4.01
N VAL A 83 22.24 -2.01 4.67
CA VAL A 83 21.78 -2.59 5.93
C VAL A 83 22.16 -1.64 7.08
N PRO A 84 21.19 -0.95 7.71
CA PRO A 84 21.50 0.09 8.70
C PRO A 84 22.23 -0.48 9.92
N GLY A 85 21.84 -1.67 10.37
CA GLY A 85 22.44 -2.33 11.53
C GLY A 85 23.92 -2.71 11.34
N ILE A 86 24.35 -3.00 10.11
CA ILE A 86 25.76 -3.32 9.82
C ILE A 86 26.57 -2.03 9.68
N ARG A 87 26.05 -1.04 8.93
CA ARG A 87 26.68 0.28 8.75
C ARG A 87 26.95 0.99 10.08
N ASN A 88 25.93 1.04 10.94
CA ASN A 88 26.00 1.77 12.20
C ASN A 88 26.93 1.08 13.20
N GLY A 89 27.02 -0.25 13.17
CA GLY A 89 27.98 -1.01 13.97
C GLY A 89 29.44 -0.66 13.66
N GLY A 90 29.71 -0.17 12.45
CA GLY A 90 31.03 0.33 12.02
C GLY A 90 31.27 1.82 12.26
N GLY A 91 30.33 2.55 12.89
CA GLY A 91 30.45 4.00 13.11
C GLY A 91 30.35 4.86 11.84
N ASN A 92 29.98 4.28 10.69
CA ASN A 92 30.02 4.92 9.37
C ASN A 92 28.70 5.62 8.98
N CYS A 93 27.98 6.20 9.95
CA CYS A 93 26.74 6.93 9.70
C CYS A 93 26.96 8.24 8.92
N GLY A 94 28.18 8.79 8.96
CA GLY A 94 28.52 10.11 8.42
C GLY A 94 28.29 10.26 6.91
N THR A 95 28.25 9.16 6.16
CA THR A 95 28.06 9.20 4.69
C THR A 95 26.62 9.53 4.28
N PHE A 96 25.67 9.46 5.21
CA PHE A 96 24.29 9.90 5.04
C PHE A 96 24.03 11.27 5.68
N GLU A 97 25.07 12.01 6.07
CA GLU A 97 24.95 13.36 6.60
C GLU A 97 24.46 14.31 5.49
N LEU A 98 23.14 14.56 5.54
CA LEU A 98 22.48 15.82 5.21
C LEU A 98 23.06 16.54 3.98
N HIS A 99 22.72 16.05 2.77
CA HIS A 99 22.55 17.01 1.68
C HIS A 99 21.35 17.88 2.01
N GLU A 100 21.57 18.99 2.71
CA GLU A 100 20.63 20.10 2.97
C GLU A 100 20.20 20.82 1.67
N LYS A 101 20.29 20.17 0.51
CA LYS A 101 19.71 20.71 -0.71
C LYS A 101 18.20 20.57 -0.60
N GLU A 102 17.59 21.72 -0.35
CA GLU A 102 16.20 22.09 -0.62
C GLU A 102 15.53 21.10 -1.58
N GLU A 103 14.64 20.24 -1.11
CA GLU A 103 13.68 19.64 -2.03
C GLU A 103 12.42 19.14 -1.33
N LYS A 104 11.31 19.57 -1.96
CA LYS A 104 9.88 19.32 -1.77
C LYS A 104 9.50 18.43 -0.59
N ASP A 105 8.67 19.00 0.30
CA ASP A 105 7.92 18.29 1.34
C ASP A 105 7.58 16.87 0.91
N SER A 106 8.30 15.87 1.41
CA SER A 106 7.98 14.48 1.12
C SER A 106 6.77 14.13 1.97
N GLY A 107 5.58 14.05 1.37
CA GLY A 107 4.33 13.87 2.10
C GLY A 107 3.64 12.53 1.86
N SER A 108 2.61 12.29 2.65
CA SER A 108 1.67 11.20 2.43
C SER A 108 0.99 11.36 1.07
N CYS A 109 0.76 10.24 0.38
CA CYS A 109 -0.06 10.24 -0.83
C CYS A 109 -1.45 10.83 -0.59
N GLU A 110 -1.97 10.76 0.63
CA GLU A 110 -3.30 11.27 0.98
C GLU A 110 -3.51 12.73 0.58
N ASN A 111 -2.48 13.56 0.76
CA ASN A 111 -2.49 15.01 0.51
C ASN A 111 -1.78 15.41 -0.79
N CYS A 112 -1.50 14.43 -1.67
CA CYS A 112 -0.81 14.67 -2.91
C CYS A 112 -1.80 15.04 -4.03
N VAL A 113 -1.50 16.07 -4.82
CA VAL A 113 -2.28 16.49 -6.00
C VAL A 113 -2.40 15.38 -7.07
N HIS A 114 -1.44 14.46 -7.08
CA HIS A 114 -1.44 13.32 -8.01
C HIS A 114 -2.32 12.16 -7.54
N ARG A 115 -2.82 12.17 -6.30
CA ARG A 115 -3.70 11.11 -5.79
C ARG A 115 -5.08 11.20 -6.45
N VAL A 116 -5.55 10.07 -6.96
CA VAL A 116 -6.93 9.91 -7.42
C VAL A 116 -7.69 9.06 -6.41
N GLN A 117 -8.84 9.56 -5.97
CA GLN A 117 -9.72 8.84 -5.05
C GLN A 117 -10.46 7.70 -5.76
N PRO A 118 -10.61 6.55 -5.09
CA PRO A 118 -11.46 5.47 -5.56
C PRO A 118 -12.93 5.89 -5.57
N SER A 119 -13.70 5.40 -6.55
CA SER A 119 -15.14 5.70 -6.68
C SER A 119 -16.05 4.60 -6.13
N GLY A 120 -15.53 3.40 -5.90
CA GLY A 120 -16.24 2.21 -5.43
C GLY A 120 -17.05 2.44 -4.16
N PRO A 121 -16.46 2.95 -3.05
CA PRO A 121 -17.22 3.18 -1.82
C PRO A 121 -18.45 4.08 -2.00
N ALA A 122 -18.35 5.12 -2.84
CA ALA A 122 -19.48 6.01 -3.12
C ALA A 122 -20.52 5.38 -4.06
N ILE A 123 -20.14 4.44 -4.92
CA ILE A 123 -21.06 3.67 -5.76
C ILE A 123 -21.81 2.66 -4.89
N ASP A 124 -21.10 1.93 -4.04
CA ASP A 124 -21.67 0.91 -3.15
C ASP A 124 -22.65 1.53 -2.15
N ALA A 125 -22.28 2.64 -1.51
CA ALA A 125 -23.16 3.34 -0.58
C ALA A 125 -24.48 3.82 -1.25
N ARG A 126 -24.42 4.22 -2.53
CA ARG A 126 -25.62 4.57 -3.30
C ARG A 126 -26.48 3.34 -3.60
N ALA A 127 -25.86 2.22 -3.97
CA ALA A 127 -26.56 0.96 -4.23
C ALA A 127 -27.22 0.41 -2.95
N GLU A 128 -26.49 0.37 -1.82
CA GLU A 128 -27.03 -0.05 -0.52
C GLU A 128 -28.20 0.82 -0.10
N SER A 129 -28.11 2.15 -0.25
CA SER A 129 -29.20 3.08 0.07
C SER A 129 -30.44 2.83 -0.78
N PHE A 130 -30.25 2.55 -2.08
CA PHE A 130 -31.34 2.17 -2.99
C PHE A 130 -32.04 0.89 -2.52
N PHE A 131 -31.28 -0.18 -2.24
CA PHE A 131 -31.87 -1.44 -1.77
C PHE A 131 -32.52 -1.32 -0.39
N ALA A 132 -31.92 -0.54 0.53
CA ALA A 132 -32.51 -0.25 1.83
C ALA A 132 -33.82 0.55 1.73
N SER A 133 -33.94 1.48 0.76
CA SER A 133 -35.19 2.19 0.49
C SER A 133 -36.27 1.25 -0.06
N THR A 134 -35.89 0.35 -0.97
CA THR A 134 -36.78 -0.65 -1.57
C THR A 134 -37.28 -1.65 -0.52
N ALA A 135 -36.38 -2.13 0.36
CA ALA A 135 -36.75 -3.01 1.47
C ALA A 135 -37.83 -2.38 2.36
N ARG A 136 -37.64 -1.10 2.72
CA ARG A 136 -38.60 -0.36 3.56
C ARG A 136 -39.95 -0.18 2.85
N ALA A 137 -39.95 0.14 1.56
CA ALA A 137 -41.18 0.29 0.78
C ALA A 137 -41.96 -1.04 0.67
N ASN A 138 -41.27 -2.16 0.46
CA ASN A 138 -41.90 -3.47 0.37
C ASN A 138 -42.54 -3.87 1.71
N ILE A 139 -41.82 -3.68 2.82
CA ILE A 139 -42.35 -3.93 4.17
C ILE A 139 -43.60 -3.08 4.44
N ALA A 140 -43.55 -1.79 4.10
CA ALA A 140 -44.69 -0.89 4.27
C ALA A 140 -45.91 -1.28 3.42
N SER A 141 -45.68 -1.97 2.29
CA SER A 141 -46.72 -2.44 1.37
C SER A 141 -47.22 -3.86 1.70
N GLY A 142 -46.77 -4.46 2.81
CA GLY A 142 -47.13 -5.83 3.19
C GLY A 142 -46.52 -6.92 2.30
N GLN A 143 -45.50 -6.57 1.51
CA GLN A 143 -44.72 -7.51 0.71
C GLN A 143 -43.49 -7.98 1.49
N ASP A 144 -42.98 -9.17 1.14
CA ASP A 144 -41.75 -9.69 1.75
C ASP A 144 -40.57 -8.76 1.50
N GLY A 145 -39.93 -8.29 2.59
CA GLY A 145 -38.74 -7.43 2.53
C GLY A 145 -37.48 -8.11 1.97
N GLY A 146 -37.54 -9.41 1.69
CA GLY A 146 -36.37 -10.23 1.32
C GLY A 146 -35.67 -9.83 0.02
N SER A 147 -36.35 -9.14 -0.90
CA SER A 147 -35.69 -8.66 -2.14
C SER A 147 -34.69 -7.53 -1.89
N GLY A 148 -34.95 -6.67 -0.91
CA GLY A 148 -34.06 -5.57 -0.59
C GLY A 148 -32.85 -6.00 0.24
N SER A 149 -33.01 -6.99 1.14
CA SER A 149 -31.88 -7.54 1.89
C SER A 149 -30.90 -8.30 0.99
N ARG A 150 -31.41 -9.12 0.05
CA ARG A 150 -30.56 -9.83 -0.92
C ARG A 150 -29.72 -8.87 -1.77
N GLY A 151 -30.30 -7.76 -2.21
CA GLY A 151 -29.57 -6.76 -2.99
C GLY A 151 -28.42 -6.10 -2.21
N ILE A 152 -28.57 -5.89 -0.90
CA ILE A 152 -27.49 -5.39 -0.05
C ILE A 152 -26.37 -6.42 0.06
N ASP A 153 -26.72 -7.69 0.28
CA ASP A 153 -25.75 -8.78 0.37
C ASP A 153 -24.96 -8.94 -0.95
N ASP A 154 -25.64 -8.88 -2.10
CA ASP A 154 -25.03 -8.95 -3.43
C ASP A 154 -24.04 -7.78 -3.68
N VAL A 155 -24.39 -6.56 -3.26
CA VAL A 155 -23.51 -5.39 -3.36
C VAL A 155 -22.24 -5.61 -2.53
N ARG A 156 -22.39 -6.10 -1.30
CA ARG A 156 -21.26 -6.35 -0.39
C ARG A 156 -20.34 -7.46 -0.91
N GLU A 157 -20.92 -8.56 -1.39
CA GLU A 157 -20.14 -9.66 -1.98
C GLU A 157 -19.36 -9.19 -3.21
N THR A 158 -20.01 -8.42 -4.09
CA THR A 158 -19.36 -7.84 -5.28
C THR A 158 -18.22 -6.89 -4.89
N ALA A 159 -18.44 -6.05 -3.87
CA ALA A 159 -17.42 -5.15 -3.35
C ALA A 159 -16.22 -5.92 -2.77
N GLY A 160 -16.48 -6.95 -1.97
CA GLY A 160 -15.47 -7.84 -1.41
C GLY A 160 -14.60 -8.51 -2.48
N ALA A 161 -15.25 -9.08 -3.50
CA ALA A 161 -14.57 -9.71 -4.62
C ALA A 161 -13.67 -8.73 -5.40
N ARG A 162 -14.14 -7.50 -5.64
CA ARG A 162 -13.35 -6.46 -6.31
C ARG A 162 -12.17 -6.00 -5.45
N LYS A 163 -12.39 -5.70 -4.16
CA LYS A 163 -11.31 -5.34 -3.23
C LYS A 163 -10.22 -6.41 -3.19
N SER A 164 -10.63 -7.69 -3.11
CA SER A 164 -9.74 -8.84 -3.12
C SER A 164 -8.90 -8.92 -4.41
N PHE A 165 -9.54 -8.73 -5.56
CA PHE A 165 -8.86 -8.71 -6.87
C PHE A 165 -7.87 -7.54 -7.00
N GLU A 166 -8.25 -6.34 -6.58
CA GLU A 166 -7.39 -5.15 -6.60
C GLU A 166 -6.17 -5.32 -5.68
N ALA A 167 -6.39 -5.86 -4.47
CA ALA A 167 -5.32 -6.17 -3.53
C ALA A 167 -4.30 -7.12 -4.14
N LYS A 168 -4.78 -8.21 -4.75
CA LYS A 168 -3.95 -9.22 -5.39
C LYS A 168 -3.11 -8.64 -6.52
N GLN A 169 -3.71 -7.85 -7.41
CA GLN A 169 -2.97 -7.18 -8.49
C GLN A 169 -1.94 -6.20 -7.94
N ALA A 170 -2.32 -5.37 -6.98
CA ALA A 170 -1.40 -4.43 -6.33
C ALA A 170 -0.20 -5.15 -5.70
N TYR A 171 -0.44 -6.30 -5.04
CA TYR A 171 0.60 -7.06 -4.37
C TYR A 171 1.56 -7.76 -5.33
N TYR A 172 1.03 -8.52 -6.30
CA TYR A 172 1.87 -9.35 -7.17
C TYR A 172 2.44 -8.60 -8.38
N ALA A 173 1.71 -7.62 -8.91
CA ALA A 173 2.12 -6.88 -10.12
C ALA A 173 2.58 -5.45 -9.83
N GLY A 174 2.33 -4.92 -8.63
CA GLY A 174 2.60 -3.51 -8.29
C GLY A 174 1.69 -2.50 -8.99
N LYS A 175 0.77 -2.97 -9.84
CA LYS A 175 -0.14 -2.16 -10.63
C LYS A 175 -1.41 -2.94 -10.97
N LEU A 176 -2.47 -2.21 -11.30
CA LEU A 176 -3.70 -2.74 -11.85
C LEU A 176 -3.76 -2.44 -13.34
N THR A 177 -4.27 -3.39 -14.11
CA THR A 177 -4.32 -3.28 -15.58
C THR A 177 -5.75 -3.10 -16.11
N PHE A 178 -5.86 -2.47 -17.27
CA PHE A 178 -7.08 -2.23 -18.07
C PHE A 178 -8.13 -1.30 -17.48
N GLN A 179 -8.32 -1.26 -16.17
CA GLN A 179 -9.32 -0.42 -15.52
C GLN A 179 -8.76 0.27 -14.27
N PRO A 180 -9.19 1.52 -14.00
CA PRO A 180 -8.82 2.20 -12.77
C PRO A 180 -9.35 1.42 -11.55
N PRO A 181 -8.60 1.38 -10.44
CA PRO A 181 -9.07 0.74 -9.21
C PRO A 181 -10.35 1.42 -8.72
N ALA A 182 -11.31 0.59 -8.33
CA ALA A 182 -12.55 1.03 -7.71
C ALA A 182 -12.37 1.29 -6.22
N TYR A 183 -11.42 0.64 -5.53
CA TYR A 183 -11.26 0.75 -4.08
C TYR A 183 -9.89 1.24 -3.62
N LEU A 184 -8.82 0.96 -4.37
CA LEU A 184 -7.50 1.52 -4.03
C LEU A 184 -7.32 2.94 -4.59
N PRO A 185 -6.80 3.89 -3.80
CA PRO A 185 -6.31 5.14 -4.36
C PRO A 185 -5.06 4.88 -5.22
N TYR A 186 -4.93 5.63 -6.31
CA TYR A 186 -3.80 5.48 -7.23
C TYR A 186 -3.15 6.81 -7.57
N CYS A 187 -1.88 6.77 -7.99
CA CYS A 187 -1.13 7.95 -8.38
C CYS A 187 -1.27 8.22 -9.87
N ARG A 188 -1.93 9.32 -10.26
CA ARG A 188 -2.09 9.73 -11.67
C ARG A 188 -0.76 9.92 -12.38
N MET A 189 0.28 10.41 -11.68
CA MET A 189 1.57 10.72 -12.29
C MET A 189 2.32 9.48 -12.78
N TYR A 190 2.25 8.37 -12.03
CA TYR A 190 2.89 7.10 -12.40
C TYR A 190 1.94 6.12 -13.09
N SER A 191 0.68 6.51 -13.28
CA SER A 191 -0.31 5.70 -13.99
C SER A 191 -0.42 6.12 -15.44
N THR A 192 -0.69 5.15 -16.31
CA THR A 192 -1.00 5.36 -17.72
C THR A 192 -2.49 5.16 -17.96
N ARG A 193 -2.91 5.13 -19.24
CA ARG A 193 -4.31 4.84 -19.61
C ARG A 193 -4.74 3.42 -19.26
N THR A 194 -3.79 2.49 -19.20
CA THR A 194 -4.06 1.06 -19.01
C THR A 194 -3.44 0.50 -17.74
N ASP A 195 -2.45 1.19 -17.16
CA ASP A 195 -1.76 0.74 -15.97
C ASP A 195 -1.95 1.75 -14.84
N PHE A 196 -2.48 1.30 -13.71
CA PHE A 196 -2.78 2.14 -12.56
C PHE A 196 -1.93 1.71 -11.38
N VAL A 197 -1.11 2.62 -10.86
CA VAL A 197 -0.18 2.34 -9.76
C VAL A 197 -0.81 2.78 -8.43
N PRO A 198 -1.17 1.85 -7.53
CA PRO A 198 -1.72 2.20 -6.22
C PRO A 198 -0.76 3.05 -5.41
N CYS A 199 -1.31 4.01 -4.66
CA CYS A 199 -0.52 4.89 -3.80
C CYS A 199 0.34 4.11 -2.80
N VAL A 200 -0.22 3.04 -2.22
CA VAL A 200 0.48 2.18 -1.26
C VAL A 200 1.68 1.42 -1.86
N VAL A 201 1.67 1.19 -3.17
CA VAL A 201 2.81 0.57 -3.88
C VAL A 201 3.85 1.62 -4.23
N GLN A 202 3.43 2.78 -4.73
CA GLN A 202 4.36 3.83 -5.18
C GLN A 202 5.06 4.53 -4.02
N ASN A 203 4.34 4.78 -2.92
CA ASN A 203 4.83 5.58 -1.81
C ASN A 203 4.57 4.90 -0.46
N PRO A 204 5.08 3.68 -0.23
CA PRO A 204 4.83 2.92 1.00
C PRO A 204 5.36 3.63 2.26
N HIS A 205 6.36 4.50 2.11
CA HIS A 205 7.06 5.18 3.21
C HIS A 205 6.74 6.66 3.34
N ASP A 206 5.80 7.21 2.56
CA ASP A 206 5.47 8.64 2.55
C ASP A 206 6.69 9.53 2.19
N ARG A 207 7.53 9.06 1.27
CA ARG A 207 8.79 9.68 0.81
C ARG A 207 8.87 9.85 -0.72
N CYS A 208 7.74 10.06 -1.40
CA CYS A 208 7.71 10.23 -2.85
C CYS A 208 8.46 11.53 -3.25
N PRO A 209 9.44 11.46 -4.18
CA PRO A 209 10.18 12.65 -4.63
C PRO A 209 9.32 13.59 -5.47
N ASP A 210 8.35 13.04 -6.19
CA ASP A 210 7.40 13.78 -7.01
C ASP A 210 6.12 14.18 -6.24
N TRP A 211 6.17 14.19 -4.91
CA TRP A 211 5.04 14.67 -4.12
C TRP A 211 4.81 16.16 -4.37
N ALA A 212 3.54 16.53 -4.48
CA ALA A 212 3.11 17.93 -4.54
C ALA A 212 1.80 18.09 -3.75
N PRO A 213 1.68 19.14 -2.91
CA PRO A 213 0.49 19.33 -2.09
C PRO A 213 -0.71 19.71 -2.96
N ILE A 214 -1.91 19.38 -2.51
CA ILE A 214 -3.13 19.94 -3.08
C ILE A 214 -3.15 21.44 -2.79
N THR A 215 -2.95 22.28 -3.81
CA THR A 215 -3.14 23.73 -3.70
C THR A 215 -4.65 24.00 -3.67
N GLY A 216 -5.14 24.47 -2.52
CA GLY A 216 -6.53 24.92 -2.35
C GLY A 216 -6.83 26.24 -3.05
#